data_AF-A0A3N5ZBU1-F1
#
_entry.id   AF-A0A3N5ZBU1-F1
#
_cell.length_a   1.000
_cell.length_b   1.000
_cell.length_c   1.000
_cell.angle_alpha   90.00
_cell.angle_beta   90.00
_cell.angle_gamma   90.00
#
_symmetry.space_group_name_H-M   'P 1'
#
loop_
_entity.id
_entity.type
_entity.pdbx_description
1 polymer ?
#
loop_
_entity_poly.entity_id
_entity_poly.type
_entity_poly.pdbx_seq_one_letter_code
_entity_poly.pdbx_strand_id
1 'polypeptide(L)' 'METLEDLRNKIQHLEAEIQETKKRLPAHSVKPPVMMDLLDLEDERDRLLKRVRELQENGSGTV' A
#
# COMPACT_ATOMS: atom_id res chain seq x y z
N MET A 1 -9.52 17.25 -2.06
CA MET A 1 -9.74 16.24 -1.01
C MET A 1 -9.64 14.91 -1.70
N GLU A 2 -8.75 14.03 -1.25
CA GLU A 2 -8.76 12.64 -1.71
C GLU A 2 -9.99 11.94 -1.16
N THR A 3 -10.74 11.28 -2.02
CA THR A 3 -11.92 10.50 -1.63
C THR A 3 -11.50 9.12 -1.13
N LEU A 4 -12.41 8.43 -0.46
CA LEU A 4 -12.21 7.03 -0.07
C LEU A 4 -11.94 6.14 -1.29
N GLU A 5 -12.57 6.45 -2.43
CA GLU A 5 -12.38 5.76 -3.69
C GLU A 5 -10.99 6.01 -4.28
N ASP A 6 -10.50 7.25 -4.23
CA ASP A 6 -9.13 7.59 -4.66
C ASP A 6 -8.09 6.81 -3.84
N LEU A 7 -8.26 6.74 -2.52
CA LEU A 7 -7.36 5.99 -1.64
C LEU A 7 -7.39 4.48 -1.93
N ARG A 8 -8.57 3.91 -2.19
CA ARG A 8 -8.70 2.50 -2.56
C ARG A 8 -8.03 2.19 -3.90
N ASN A 9 -8.21 3.07 -4.89
CA ASN A 9 -7.55 2.93 -6.20
C ASN A 9 -6.03 2.97 -6.07
N LYS A 10 -5.50 3.88 -5.24
CA LYS A 10 -4.06 3.95 -4.94
C LYS A 10 -3.54 2.69 -4.26
N ILE A 11 -4.27 2.16 -3.27
CA ILE A 11 -3.92 0.90 -2.60
C ILE A 11 -3.87 -0.26 -3.59
N GLN A 12 -4.87 -0.39 -4.47
CA GLN A 12 -4.88 -1.44 -5.50
C GLN A 12 -3.68 -1.33 -6.44
N HIS A 13 -3.29 -0.11 -6.83
CA HIS A 13 -2.12 0.10 -7.67
C HIS A 13 -0.83 -0.34 -6.95
N LEU A 14 -0.62 0.09 -5.71
CA LEU A 14 0.54 -0.30 -4.91
C LEU A 14 0.60 -1.81 -4.68
N GLU A 15 -0.53 -2.47 -4.43
CA GLU A 15 -0.58 -3.93 -4.31
C GLU A 15 -0.13 -4.63 -5.59
N ALA A 16 -0.53 -4.12 -6.76
CA ALA A 16 -0.07 -4.66 -8.04
C ALA A 16 1.44 -4.47 -8.25
N GLU A 17 1.98 -3.30 -7.90
CA GLU A 17 3.42 -3.01 -7.99
C GLU A 17 4.26 -3.87 -7.03
N ILE A 18 3.78 -4.08 -5.79
CA ILE A 18 4.38 -4.98 -4.80
C ILE A 18 4.43 -6.40 -5.33
N GLN A 19 3.33 -6.90 -5.91
CA GLN A 19 3.27 -8.26 -6.46
C GLN A 19 4.20 -8.42 -7.66
N GLU A 20 4.26 -7.44 -8.56
CA GLU A 20 5.16 -7.46 -9.70
C GLU A 20 6.63 -7.42 -9.25
N THR A 21 6.95 -6.57 -8.27
CA THR A 21 8.30 -6.50 -7.68
C THR A 21 8.69 -7.82 -7.04
N LYS A 22 7.79 -8.44 -6.25
CA LYS A 22 7.99 -9.75 -5.64
C LYS A 22 8.20 -10.86 -6.67
N LYS A 23 7.49 -10.85 -7.81
CA LYS A 23 7.70 -11.83 -8.90
C LYS A 23 9.07 -11.72 -9.55
N ARG A 24 9.63 -10.52 -9.60
CA ARG A 24 10.96 -10.26 -10.18
C ARG A 24 12.10 -10.59 -9.21
N LEU A 25 11.81 -10.88 -7.95
CA LEU A 25 12.81 -11.26 -6.96
C LEU A 25 13.40 -12.64 -7.27
N PRO A 26 14.74 -12.75 -7.39
CA PRO A 26 15.38 -14.06 -7.54
C PRO A 26 15.21 -14.88 -6.25
N ALA A 27 14.81 -16.15 -6.39
CA ALA A 27 14.57 -17.07 -5.27
C ALA A 27 15.76 -17.25 -4.31
N HIS A 28 16.98 -16.99 -4.78
CA HIS A 28 18.22 -17.19 -4.03
C HIS A 28 19.03 -15.92 -3.78
N SER A 29 18.60 -14.76 -4.30
CA SER A 29 19.34 -13.51 -4.11
C SER A 29 18.48 -12.29 -4.37
N VAL A 30 17.90 -11.74 -3.31
CA VAL A 30 17.25 -10.42 -3.37
C VAL A 30 18.34 -9.37 -3.23
N LYS A 31 18.45 -8.48 -4.23
CA LYS A 31 19.39 -7.35 -4.15
C LYS A 31 18.87 -6.32 -3.13
N PRO A 32 19.73 -5.74 -2.28
CA PRO A 32 19.31 -4.78 -1.25
C PRO A 32 18.46 -3.61 -1.76
N PRO A 33 18.74 -2.98 -2.93
CA PRO A 33 17.88 -1.91 -3.45
C PRO A 33 16.45 -2.36 -3.73
N VAL A 34 16.26 -3.57 -4.28
CA VAL A 34 14.91 -4.08 -4.60
C VAL A 34 14.14 -4.41 -3.32
N MET A 35 14.83 -4.82 -2.25
CA MET A 35 14.21 -5.00 -0.94
C MET A 35 13.78 -3.66 -0.35
N MET A 36 14.62 -2.61 -0.45
CA MET A 36 14.27 -1.28 0.03
C MET A 36 13.07 -0.71 -0.73
N ASP A 37 13.06 -0.79 -2.06
CA ASP A 37 11.93 -0.36 -2.89
C ASP A 37 10.65 -1.10 -2.50
N LEU A 38 10.74 -2.41 -2.24
CA LEU A 38 9.60 -3.20 -1.80
C LEU A 38 9.07 -2.78 -0.42
N LEU A 39 9.97 -2.52 0.53
CA LEU A 39 9.62 -2.05 1.87
C LEU A 39 8.95 -0.68 1.82
N ASP A 40 9.47 0.24 1.00
CA ASP A 40 8.88 1.57 0.82
C ASP A 40 7.45 1.50 0.25
N LEU A 41 7.22 0.59 -0.70
CA LEU A 41 5.89 0.34 -1.26
C LEU A 41 4.94 -0.27 -0.22
N GLU A 42 5.41 -1.22 0.60
CA GLU A 42 4.62 -1.84 1.67
C GLU A 42 4.26 -0.83 2.77
N ASP A 43 5.21 0.03 3.16
CA ASP A 43 4.99 1.10 4.13
C ASP A 43 3.98 2.14 3.62
N GLU A 44 4.01 2.51 2.34
CA GLU A 44 3.03 3.43 1.75
C GLU A 44 1.63 2.82 1.71
N ARG A 45 1.51 1.55 1.32
CA ARG A 45 0.23 0.82 1.36
C ARG A 45 -0.36 0.84 2.77
N ASP A 46 0.46 0.58 3.79
CA ASP A 46 0.01 0.53 5.18
C ASP A 46 -0.43 1.91 5.70
N ARG A 47 0.27 2.98 5.30
CA ARG A 47 -0.17 4.37 5.57
C ARG A 47 -1.54 4.66 4.96
N LEU A 48 -1.76 4.27 3.70
CA LEU A 48 -3.04 4.49 3.01
C LEU A 48 -4.18 3.65 3.62
N LEU A 49 -3.91 2.39 3.99
CA LEU A 49 -4.89 1.54 4.67
C LEU A 49 -5.31 2.12 6.02
N LYS A 50 -4.35 2.63 6.80
CA LYS A 50 -4.65 3.36 8.05
C LYS A 50 -5.52 4.58 7.78
N ARG A 51 -5.19 5.36 6.74
CA ARG A 51 -5.99 6.55 6.38
C ARG A 51 -7.41 6.20 5.97
N VAL A 52 -7.60 5.13 5.20
CA VAL A 52 -8.94 4.60 4.84
C VAL A 52 -9.71 4.22 6.10
N ARG A 53 -9.09 3.49 7.03
CA ARG A 53 -9.73 3.09 8.29
C ARG A 53 -10.16 4.31 9.11
N GLU A 54 -9.28 5.28 9.28
CA GLU A 54 -9.60 6.53 10.00
C GLU A 54 -10.78 7.28 9.35
N LEU A 55 -10.84 7.35 8.02
CA LEU A 55 -11.96 8.00 7.33
C LEU A 55 -13.27 7.23 7.48
N GLN A 56 -13.23 5.90 7.53
CA GLN A 56 -14.40 5.06 7.77
C GLN A 56 -14.90 5.16 9.22
N GLU A 57 -13.99 5.19 10.20
CA GLU A 57 -14.30 5.35 11.63
C GLU A 57 -14.82 6.75 11.94
N ASN A 58 -14.19 7.80 11.41
CA ASN A 58 -14.63 9.19 11.57
C ASN A 58 -15.94 9.50 10.83
N GLY A 59 -16.27 8.73 9.78
CA GLY A 59 -17.58 8.78 9.11
C GLY A 59 -18.68 7.99 9.83
N SER A 60 -18.32 7.13 10.80
CA SER A 60 -19.25 6.28 11.56
C SER A 60 -19.46 6.76 13.02
N GLY A 61 -18.76 7.83 13.44
CA GLY A 61 -18.87 8.45 14.76
C GLY A 61 -19.91 9.57 14.81
N THR A 62 -21.19 9.24 14.63
CA THR A 62 -22.31 10.07 15.10
C THR A 62 -23.42 9.14 15.57
N VAL A 63 -23.27 8.61 16.79
CA VAL A 63 -24.40 8.14 17.61
C VAL A 63 -24.08 8.42 19.07
#